data_AF-A0A915YYY5-F1
#
_entry.id   AF-A0A915YYY5-F1
#
_cell.length_a   1.000
_cell.length_b   1.000
_cell.length_c   1.000
_cell.angle_alpha   90.00
_cell.angle_beta   90.00
_cell.angle_gamma   90.00
#
_symmetry.space_group_name_H-M   'P 1'
#
loop_
_entity.id
_entity.type
_entity.pdbx_description
1 polymer ?
#
loop_
_entity_poly.entity_id
_entity_poly.type
_entity_poly.pdbx_seq_one_letter_code
_entity_poly.pdbx_strand_id
1 'polypeptide(L)'
;MNPNEPNWNILPLQEGVVMWYHILNTLEELKDPNYFNKSNLFSKSLSFKIASQPFSAEYKRFNTNTGVITELRPTLEAFVHFTYEYTKGYLVVCDLQGIEHNDEFLLTDPSIHCINPLRFGRTNFGKEGIK
;
A
#
# COMPACT_ATOMS: atom_id res chain seq x y z
N MET A 1 15.11 19.97 3.30
CA MET A 1 13.78 20.36 3.79
C MET A 1 12.92 20.75 2.60
N ASN A 2 11.74 20.18 2.49
CA ASN A 2 10.79 20.58 1.45
C ASN A 2 10.31 22.01 1.79
N PRO A 3 10.43 22.99 0.88
CA PRO A 3 10.01 24.37 1.15
C PRO A 3 8.52 24.51 1.49
N ASN A 4 7.72 23.48 1.23
CA ASN A 4 6.27 23.48 1.47
C ASN A 4 5.85 22.81 2.79
N GLU A 5 6.78 22.37 3.64
CA GLU A 5 6.41 21.76 4.92
C GLU A 5 5.60 22.75 5.78
N PRO A 6 4.40 22.35 6.26
CA PRO A 6 3.56 23.25 7.04
C PRO A 6 4.18 23.50 8.41
N ASN A 7 3.94 24.68 8.97
CA ASN A 7 4.26 24.93 10.36
C ASN A 7 3.31 24.13 11.26
N TRP A 8 3.76 22.98 11.75
CA TRP A 8 2.95 22.08 12.57
C TRP A 8 2.47 22.72 13.88
N ASN A 9 3.16 23.73 14.39
CA ASN A 9 2.81 24.38 15.67
C ASN A 9 1.51 25.18 15.61
N ILE A 10 1.11 25.65 14.42
CA ILE A 10 -0.09 26.49 14.24
C ILE A 10 -1.31 25.70 13.78
N LEU A 11 -1.12 24.45 13.32
CA LEU A 11 -2.22 23.63 12.80
C LEU A 11 -3.00 22.97 13.95
N PRO A 12 -4.36 22.95 13.86
CA PRO A 12 -5.19 22.36 14.88
C PRO A 12 -4.98 20.85 14.97
N LEU A 13 -4.88 20.34 16.19
CA LEU A 13 -4.87 18.90 16.45
C LEU A 13 -6.30 18.36 16.29
N GLN A 14 -6.42 17.24 15.59
CA GLN A 14 -7.69 16.53 15.41
C GLN A 14 -7.57 15.13 16.02
N GLU A 15 -8.69 14.59 16.46
CA GLU A 15 -8.79 13.19 16.88
C GLU A 15 -9.53 12.38 15.82
N GLY A 16 -9.03 11.18 15.54
CA GLY A 16 -9.65 10.24 14.64
C GLY A 16 -9.42 8.82 15.11
N VAL A 17 -9.86 7.88 14.28
CA VAL A 17 -9.73 6.46 14.54
C VAL A 17 -8.93 5.84 13.40
N VAL A 18 -7.82 5.20 13.74
CA VAL A 18 -7.10 4.34 12.81
C VAL A 18 -7.57 2.91 13.00
N MET A 19 -7.67 2.19 11.89
CA MET A 19 -8.26 0.86 11.79
C MET A 19 -7.32 -0.06 11.03
N TRP A 20 -7.03 -1.24 11.56
CA TRP A 20 -6.11 -2.19 10.92
C TRP A 20 -6.44 -3.65 11.27
N TYR A 21 -5.99 -4.58 10.44
CA TYR A 21 -6.02 -6.01 10.74
C TYR A 21 -4.74 -6.42 11.47
N HIS A 22 -4.74 -7.54 12.19
CA HIS A 22 -3.52 -8.06 12.81
C HIS A 22 -2.39 -8.27 11.79
N ILE A 23 -1.16 -8.45 12.28
CA ILE A 23 -0.07 -8.87 11.41
C ILE A 23 -0.16 -10.39 11.28
N LEU A 24 -0.23 -10.86 10.04
CA LEU A 24 -0.28 -12.28 9.70
C LEU A 24 1.04 -12.95 10.07
N ASN A 25 0.96 -14.14 10.69
CA ASN A 25 2.14 -14.93 11.00
C ASN A 25 2.42 -15.99 9.93
N THR A 26 1.39 -16.37 9.15
CA THR A 26 1.48 -17.45 8.16
C THR A 26 0.76 -17.12 6.86
N LEU A 27 1.19 -17.78 5.78
CA LEU A 27 0.52 -17.68 4.47
C LEU A 27 -0.88 -18.30 4.48
N GLU A 28 -1.16 -19.25 5.37
CA GLU A 28 -2.48 -19.88 5.47
C GLU A 28 -3.50 -18.93 6.09
N GLU A 29 -3.12 -18.14 7.11
CA GLU A 29 -3.97 -17.05 7.62
C GLU A 29 -4.29 -16.03 6.53
N LEU A 30 -3.32 -15.70 5.66
CA LEU A 30 -3.57 -14.80 4.53
C LEU A 30 -4.68 -15.34 3.64
N LYS A 31 -4.79 -16.65 3.44
CA LYS A 31 -5.79 -17.28 2.56
C LYS A 31 -7.15 -17.45 3.22
N ASP A 32 -7.27 -17.27 4.53
CA ASP A 32 -8.54 -17.39 5.24
C ASP A 32 -9.55 -16.37 4.69
N PRO A 33 -10.70 -16.82 4.14
CA PRO A 33 -11.72 -15.93 3.62
C PRO A 33 -12.33 -15.01 4.68
N ASN A 34 -12.25 -15.39 5.96
CA ASN A 34 -12.78 -14.60 7.07
C ASN A 34 -11.80 -13.54 7.56
N TYR A 35 -10.53 -13.58 7.15
CA TYR A 35 -9.49 -12.72 7.69
C TYR A 35 -9.83 -11.23 7.57
N PHE A 36 -10.20 -10.79 6.36
CA PHE A 36 -10.53 -9.39 6.08
C PHE A 36 -11.96 -8.98 6.48
N ASN A 37 -12.62 -9.73 7.34
CA ASN A 37 -13.94 -9.36 7.85
C ASN A 37 -13.85 -8.17 8.82
N LYS A 38 -14.88 -7.32 8.81
CA LYS A 38 -14.97 -6.16 9.70
C LYS A 38 -14.90 -6.52 11.19
N SER A 39 -15.28 -7.75 11.57
CA SER A 39 -15.15 -8.27 12.93
C SER A 39 -13.69 -8.41 13.41
N ASN A 40 -12.73 -8.51 12.49
CA ASN A 40 -11.32 -8.71 12.79
C ASN A 40 -10.51 -7.41 12.74
N LEU A 41 -11.19 -6.27 12.58
CA LEU A 41 -10.56 -4.95 12.55
C LEU A 41 -10.34 -4.44 13.97
N PHE A 42 -9.11 -4.08 14.25
CA PHE A 42 -8.73 -3.32 15.43
C PHE A 42 -8.90 -1.85 15.15
N SER A 43 -9.26 -1.10 16.18
CA SER A 43 -9.35 0.34 16.11
C SER A 43 -8.64 0.97 17.31
N LYS A 44 -8.08 2.16 17.09
CA LYS A 44 -7.47 2.96 18.14
C LYS A 44 -7.62 4.44 17.82
N SER A 45 -7.87 5.23 18.86
CA SER A 45 -7.85 6.68 18.74
C SER A 45 -6.45 7.17 18.43
N LEU A 46 -6.34 8.05 17.44
CA LEU A 46 -5.10 8.69 17.03
C LEU A 46 -5.35 10.19 16.93
N SER A 47 -4.43 10.97 17.45
CA SER A 47 -4.40 12.42 17.24
C SER A 47 -3.49 12.75 16.06
N PHE A 48 -3.96 13.57 15.12
CA PHE A 48 -3.23 13.91 13.90
C PHE A 48 -3.45 15.38 13.51
N LYS A 49 -2.59 15.90 12.63
CA LYS A 49 -2.71 17.24 12.05
C LYS A 49 -2.78 17.10 10.53
N ILE A 50 -3.61 17.92 9.91
CA ILE A 50 -3.78 17.94 8.45
C ILE A 50 -3.07 19.18 7.92
N ALA A 51 -2.22 19.01 6.92
CA ALA A 51 -1.62 20.12 6.21
C ALA A 51 -2.66 20.85 5.35
N SER A 52 -2.58 22.18 5.27
CA SER A 52 -3.49 22.99 4.46
C SER A 52 -3.32 22.76 2.95
N GLN A 53 -2.18 22.20 2.52
CA GLN A 53 -1.87 21.86 1.14
C GLN A 53 -0.91 20.67 1.10
N PRO A 54 -0.87 19.88 0.00
CA PRO A 54 0.12 18.83 -0.18
C PRO A 54 1.56 19.37 -0.10
N PHE A 55 2.43 18.64 0.58
CA PHE A 55 3.80 19.10 0.87
C PHE A 55 4.85 17.97 0.77
N SER A 56 4.55 16.92 0.02
CA SER A 56 5.49 15.83 -0.24
C SER A 56 6.58 16.21 -1.24
N ALA A 57 7.68 15.47 -1.23
CA ALA A 57 8.61 15.44 -2.36
C ALA A 57 7.91 14.92 -3.63
N GLU A 58 8.61 14.92 -4.76
CA GLU A 58 8.08 14.50 -6.06
C GLU A 58 7.45 13.10 -5.97
N TYR A 59 6.13 13.06 -6.14
CA TYR A 59 5.37 11.82 -6.18
C TYR A 59 5.63 11.10 -7.51
N LYS A 60 5.86 9.80 -7.43
CA LYS A 60 6.15 8.96 -8.57
C LYS A 60 5.28 7.71 -8.55
N ARG A 61 4.85 7.29 -9.74
CA ARG A 61 4.33 5.94 -9.97
C ARG A 61 5.45 5.16 -10.65
N PHE A 62 5.80 4.00 -10.11
CA PHE A 62 6.92 3.17 -10.60
C PHE A 62 6.44 2.07 -11.54
N ASN A 63 5.32 1.43 -11.19
CA ASN A 63 4.61 0.51 -12.06
C ASN A 63 3.09 0.67 -11.91
N THR A 64 2.33 0.07 -12.83
CA THR A 64 0.86 0.04 -12.79
C THR A 64 0.34 -1.35 -12.48
N ASN A 65 -0.93 -1.44 -12.10
CA ASN A 65 -1.64 -2.72 -11.98
C ASN A 65 -1.96 -3.41 -13.33
N THR A 66 -1.48 -2.88 -14.45
CA THR A 66 -1.60 -3.49 -15.79
C THR A 66 -0.24 -3.95 -16.35
N GLY A 67 0.79 -4.02 -15.50
CA GLY A 67 2.13 -4.49 -15.88
C GLY A 67 3.01 -3.46 -16.59
N VAL A 68 2.62 -2.17 -16.62
CA VAL A 68 3.44 -1.12 -17.23
C VAL A 68 4.43 -0.60 -16.20
N ILE A 69 5.73 -0.67 -16.50
CA ILE A 69 6.79 -0.01 -15.73
C ILE A 69 6.92 1.43 -16.24
N THR A 70 6.57 2.39 -15.40
CA THR A 70 6.65 3.82 -15.72
C THR A 70 8.01 4.40 -15.36
N GLU A 71 8.63 3.95 -14.26
CA GLU A 71 9.98 4.32 -13.86
C GLU A 71 10.68 3.10 -13.25
N LEU A 72 11.74 2.62 -13.92
CA LEU A 72 12.42 1.41 -13.50
C LEU A 72 13.18 1.63 -12.19
N ARG A 73 12.81 0.86 -11.17
CA ARG A 73 13.56 0.65 -9.93
C ARG A 73 13.69 -0.84 -9.67
N PRO A 74 14.89 -1.44 -9.86
CA PRO A 74 15.07 -2.89 -9.74
C PRO A 74 14.58 -3.46 -8.41
N THR A 75 14.75 -2.73 -7.31
CA THR A 75 14.27 -3.13 -5.97
C THR A 75 12.75 -3.24 -5.91
N LEU A 76 12.02 -2.32 -6.56
CA LEU A 76 10.56 -2.33 -6.57
C LEU A 76 10.02 -3.46 -7.46
N GLU A 77 10.62 -3.68 -8.63
CA GLU A 77 10.24 -4.80 -9.50
C GLU A 77 10.58 -6.16 -8.85
N ALA A 78 11.71 -6.25 -8.15
CA ALA A 78 12.06 -7.41 -7.35
C ALA A 78 11.08 -7.63 -6.18
N PHE A 79 10.57 -6.55 -5.56
CA PHE A 79 9.55 -6.66 -4.53
C PHE A 79 8.22 -7.19 -5.10
N VAL A 80 7.78 -6.70 -6.27
CA VAL A 80 6.61 -7.25 -6.99
C VAL A 80 6.80 -8.76 -7.18
N HIS A 81 7.91 -9.19 -7.79
CA HIS A 81 8.19 -10.61 -8.02
C HIS A 81 8.29 -11.41 -6.71
N PHE A 82 8.94 -10.86 -5.69
CA PHE A 82 9.05 -11.49 -4.37
C PHE A 82 7.69 -11.79 -3.76
N THR A 83 6.72 -10.87 -3.85
CA THR A 83 5.37 -11.11 -3.30
C THR A 83 4.65 -12.27 -3.99
N TYR A 84 4.88 -12.43 -5.30
CA TYR A 84 4.36 -13.58 -6.05
C TYR A 84 4.99 -14.90 -5.60
N GLU A 85 6.32 -14.96 -5.52
CA GLU A 85 7.06 -16.16 -5.11
C GLU A 85 6.76 -16.53 -3.65
N TYR A 86 6.82 -15.56 -2.74
CA TYR A 86 6.59 -15.76 -1.31
C TYR A 86 5.19 -16.32 -1.04
N THR A 87 4.19 -15.85 -1.79
CA THR A 87 2.82 -16.32 -1.67
C THR A 87 2.52 -17.55 -2.53
N LYS A 88 3.55 -18.15 -3.15
CA LYS A 88 3.46 -19.35 -4.02
C LYS A 88 2.44 -19.15 -5.15
N GLY A 89 2.46 -17.96 -5.75
CA GLY A 89 1.57 -17.55 -6.83
C GLY A 89 0.14 -17.22 -6.40
N TYR A 90 -0.12 -17.06 -5.10
CA TYR A 90 -1.46 -16.71 -4.61
C TYR A 90 -1.84 -15.26 -4.93
N LEU A 91 -0.90 -14.32 -4.77
CA LEU A 91 -1.12 -12.90 -5.07
C LEU A 91 0.16 -12.19 -5.50
N VAL A 92 0.02 -10.98 -6.02
CA VAL A 92 1.13 -10.06 -6.32
C VAL A 92 0.73 -8.64 -5.92
N VAL A 93 1.66 -7.89 -5.34
CA VAL A 93 1.49 -6.46 -5.03
C VAL A 93 2.06 -5.64 -6.18
N CYS A 94 1.29 -4.69 -6.70
CA CYS A 94 1.61 -3.84 -7.85
C CYS A 94 1.01 -2.44 -7.67
N ASP A 95 1.05 -1.61 -8.72
CA ASP A 95 0.72 -0.17 -8.65
C ASP A 95 1.55 0.55 -7.59
N LEU A 96 2.86 0.24 -7.57
CA LEU A 96 3.79 0.80 -6.59
C LEU A 96 4.00 2.27 -6.91
N GLN A 97 3.57 3.13 -5.98
CA GLN A 97 3.58 4.57 -6.15
C GLN A 97 3.80 5.27 -4.80
N GLY A 98 4.42 6.44 -4.82
CA GLY A 98 4.77 7.18 -3.63
C GLY A 98 6.00 8.06 -3.81
N ILE A 99 6.84 8.12 -2.79
CA ILE A 99 8.01 9.00 -2.73
C ILE A 99 9.27 8.15 -2.61
N GLU A 100 10.30 8.55 -3.35
CA GLU A 100 11.67 8.04 -3.20
C GLU A 100 12.53 9.11 -2.52
N HIS A 101 13.18 8.76 -1.41
CA HIS A 101 14.04 9.68 -0.67
C HIS A 101 15.19 8.92 -0.01
N ASN A 102 16.45 9.31 -0.29
CA ASN A 102 17.67 8.74 0.31
C ASN A 102 17.68 7.20 0.31
N ASP A 103 17.47 6.58 -0.85
CA ASP A 103 17.40 5.12 -1.04
C ASP A 103 16.24 4.40 -0.31
N GLU A 104 15.31 5.16 0.28
CA GLU A 104 14.09 4.65 0.88
C GLU A 104 12.87 4.94 -0.02
N PHE A 105 11.90 4.03 0.02
CA PHE A 105 10.63 4.18 -0.69
C PHE A 105 9.49 4.27 0.33
N LEU A 106 8.77 5.39 0.32
CA LEU A 106 7.51 5.52 1.04
C LEU A 106 6.37 5.35 0.03
N LEU A 107 5.79 4.15 0.01
CA LEU A 107 4.75 3.77 -0.94
C LEU A 107 3.35 3.90 -0.34
N THR A 108 2.36 4.17 -1.19
CA THR A 108 0.94 4.29 -0.84
C THR A 108 0.06 3.69 -1.92
N ASP A 109 -1.19 3.40 -1.58
CA ASP A 109 -2.25 2.96 -2.48
C ASP A 109 -1.86 1.82 -3.44
N PRO A 110 -1.25 0.71 -2.95
CA PRO A 110 -0.92 -0.42 -3.81
C PRO A 110 -2.19 -1.13 -4.30
N SER A 111 -2.06 -1.82 -5.42
CA SER A 111 -3.02 -2.80 -5.91
C SER A 111 -2.55 -4.23 -5.64
N ILE A 112 -3.48 -5.15 -5.41
CA ILE A 112 -3.17 -6.56 -5.17
C ILE A 112 -3.97 -7.42 -6.14
N HIS A 113 -3.28 -8.09 -7.06
CA HIS A 113 -3.91 -9.14 -7.86
C HIS A 113 -3.84 -10.45 -7.11
N CYS A 114 -4.95 -11.18 -7.07
CA CYS A 114 -5.07 -12.42 -6.31
C CYS A 114 -5.86 -13.44 -7.11
N ILE A 115 -5.48 -14.71 -7.01
CA ILE A 115 -6.22 -15.80 -7.68
C ILE A 115 -7.70 -15.87 -7.27
N ASN A 116 -8.06 -15.30 -6.12
CA ASN A 116 -9.44 -15.09 -5.70
C ASN A 116 -9.89 -13.67 -6.09
N PRO A 117 -10.77 -13.51 -7.10
CA PRO A 117 -11.18 -12.19 -7.62
C PRO A 117 -12.11 -11.42 -6.66
N LEU A 118 -12.63 -12.06 -5.61
CA LEU A 118 -13.50 -11.41 -4.64
C LEU A 118 -12.72 -10.65 -3.55
N ARG A 119 -11.40 -10.79 -3.52
CA ARG A 119 -10.53 -10.13 -2.54
C ARG A 119 -9.91 -8.86 -3.11
N PHE A 120 -9.49 -7.95 -2.23
CA PHE A 120 -8.68 -6.76 -2.55
C PHE A 120 -9.33 -5.73 -3.49
N GLY A 121 -10.67 -5.78 -3.62
CA GLY A 121 -11.43 -4.71 -4.26
C GLY A 121 -11.28 -4.66 -5.78
N ARG A 122 -11.62 -3.50 -6.35
CA ARG A 122 -11.84 -3.33 -7.80
C ARG A 122 -10.57 -3.33 -8.64
N THR A 123 -9.41 -3.13 -8.02
CA THR A 123 -8.10 -3.10 -8.71
C THR A 123 -7.47 -4.49 -8.84
N ASN A 124 -8.10 -5.52 -8.27
CA ASN A 124 -7.72 -6.92 -8.45
C ASN A 124 -8.24 -7.45 -9.81
N PHE A 125 -7.35 -7.62 -10.77
CA PHE A 125 -7.63 -8.21 -12.08
C PHE A 125 -7.43 -9.73 -12.13
N GLY A 126 -7.29 -10.35 -10.95
CA GLY A 126 -7.17 -11.79 -10.81
C GLY A 126 -5.92 -12.34 -11.48
N LYS A 127 -6.05 -13.55 -12.03
CA LYS A 127 -4.95 -14.24 -12.73
C LYS A 127 -4.47 -13.50 -13.97
N GLU A 128 -5.33 -12.72 -14.63
CA GLU A 128 -4.95 -11.98 -15.83
C GLU A 128 -4.07 -10.77 -15.50
N GLY A 129 -4.21 -10.18 -14.31
CA GLY A 129 -3.29 -9.13 -13.85
C GLY A 129 -1.91 -9.66 -13.38
N ILE A 130 -1.80 -10.96 -13.13
CA ILE A 130 -0.56 -11.63 -12.71
C ILE A 130 0.32 -12.02 -13.92
N LYS A 131 -0.30 -12.33 -15.06
CA LYS A 131 0.37 -12.77 -16.29
C LYS A 131 1.03 -11.61 -17.02
#